data_AF-A0A810PNF4-F1
#
_entry.id   AF-A0A810PNF4-F1
#
_cell.length_a   1.000
_cell.length_b   1.000
_cell.length_c   1.000
_cell.angle_alpha   90.00
_cell.angle_beta   90.00
_cell.angle_gamma   90.00
#
_symmetry.space_group_name_H-M   'P 1'
#
loop_
_entity.id
_entity.type
_entity.pdbx_description
1 polymer ?
#
loop_
_entity_poly.entity_id
_entity_poly.type
_entity_poly.pdbx_seq_one_letter_code
_entity_poly.pdbx_strand_id
1 'polypeptide(L)' 'MTPKKWIDLTNAIGIISKQGKSGGTMAHPFIACDFEMWNDAEFRFEVVRAFINSRTEIQNEIE' A
#
# COMPACT_ATOMS: atom_id res chain seq x y z
N MET A 1 6.78 19.15 -10.50
CA MET A 1 6.65 17.92 -11.32
C MET A 1 5.28 17.30 -11.05
N THR A 2 4.53 16.87 -12.06
CA THR A 2 3.22 16.21 -11.84
C THR A 2 3.41 14.71 -11.62
N PRO A 3 2.48 14.00 -10.94
CA PRO A 3 2.61 12.56 -10.73
C PRO A 3 2.74 11.79 -12.05
N LYS A 4 1.96 12.15 -13.08
CA LYS A 4 2.11 11.58 -14.42
C LYS A 4 3.52 11.78 -14.99
N LYS A 5 4.06 13.01 -14.94
CA LYS A 5 5.44 13.28 -15.41
C LYS A 5 6.49 12.50 -14.62
N TRP A 6 6.30 12.32 -13.32
CA TRP A 6 7.22 11.53 -12.50
C TRP A 6 7.19 10.06 -12.89
N ILE A 7 5.99 9.47 -13.04
CA ILE A 7 5.81 8.07 -13.49
C ILE A 7 6.52 7.84 -14.83
N ASP A 8 6.32 8.76 -15.78
CA ASP A 8 6.92 8.67 -17.12
C ASP A 8 8.46 8.77 -17.06
N LEU A 9 9.01 9.64 -16.19
CA LEU A 9 10.45 9.84 -16.04
C LEU A 9 11.15 8.68 -15.31
N THR A 10 10.49 8.06 -14.33
CA THR A 10 11.06 6.98 -13.52
C THR A 10 10.72 5.59 -14.04
N ASN A 11 9.85 5.50 -15.06
CA ASN A 11 9.26 4.24 -15.51
C ASN A 11 8.60 3.48 -14.35
N ALA A 12 7.92 4.20 -13.45
CA ALA A 12 7.31 3.62 -12.27
C ALA A 12 6.20 2.62 -12.64
N ILE A 13 6.30 1.41 -12.09
CA ILE A 13 5.32 0.34 -12.30
C ILE A 13 4.32 0.33 -11.14
N GLY A 14 3.04 0.08 -11.45
CA GLY A 14 2.00 -0.08 -10.43
C GLY A 14 1.44 1.22 -9.87
N ILE A 15 1.77 2.38 -10.45
CA ILE A 15 1.17 3.68 -10.13
C ILE A 15 0.55 4.27 -11.40
N ILE A 16 -0.69 4.74 -11.31
CA ILE A 16 -1.45 5.30 -12.44
C ILE A 16 -1.95 6.68 -12.06
N SER A 17 -1.63 7.70 -12.85
CA SER A 17 -2.16 9.05 -12.68
C SER A 17 -2.98 9.47 -13.90
N LYS A 18 -4.28 9.70 -13.70
CA LYS A 18 -5.23 10.16 -14.73
C LYS A 18 -5.70 11.58 -14.43
N GLN A 19 -5.83 12.40 -15.47
CA GLN A 19 -6.36 13.77 -15.36
C GLN A 19 -7.88 13.78 -15.65
N GLY A 20 -8.59 14.81 -15.16
CA GLY A 20 -10.02 15.03 -15.45
C GLY A 20 -10.96 14.84 -14.24
N LYS A 21 -12.27 15.01 -14.47
CA LYS A 21 -13.34 15.02 -13.43
C LYS A 21 -13.50 13.67 -12.68
N SER A 22 -12.92 12.60 -13.21
CA SER A 22 -12.81 11.28 -12.55
C SER A 22 -11.36 10.79 -12.59
N GLY A 23 -10.43 11.73 -12.64
CA GLY A 23 -9.01 11.49 -12.52
C GLY A 23 -8.59 11.25 -11.07
N GLY A 24 -7.29 11.14 -10.88
CA GLY A 24 -6.67 10.82 -9.61
C GLY A 24 -5.38 10.03 -9.82
N THR A 25 -4.65 9.83 -8.73
CA THR A 25 -3.51 8.93 -8.70
C THR A 25 -3.89 7.72 -7.87
N MET A 26 -3.75 6.53 -8.45
CA MET A 26 -4.01 5.25 -7.81
C MET A 26 -2.74 4.42 -7.88
N ALA A 27 -2.59 3.48 -6.94
CA ALA A 27 -1.50 2.53 -6.93
C ALA A 27 -2.02 1.10 -6.77
N HIS A 28 -1.20 0.12 -7.16
CA HIS A 28 -1.42 -1.28 -6.84
C HIS A 28 -1.67 -1.43 -5.32
N PRO A 29 -2.62 -2.27 -4.87
CA PRO A 29 -3.02 -2.33 -3.47
C PRO A 29 -1.86 -2.50 -2.48
N PHE A 30 -0.84 -3.30 -2.81
CA PHE A 30 0.34 -3.44 -1.96
C PHE A 30 1.20 -2.18 -1.87
N ILE A 31 1.34 -1.42 -2.96
CA ILE A 31 2.08 -0.14 -2.95
C ILE A 31 1.30 0.89 -2.14
N ALA A 32 -0.04 0.93 -2.30
CA ALA A 32 -0.90 1.82 -1.54
C ALA A 32 -0.88 1.48 -0.04
N CYS A 33 -0.92 0.20 0.32
CA CYS A 33 -0.85 -0.27 1.70
C CYS A 33 0.50 0.07 2.35
N ASP A 34 1.61 -0.20 1.66
CA ASP A 34 2.95 0.12 2.17
C ASP A 34 3.13 1.63 2.37
N PHE A 35 2.61 2.44 1.43
CA PHE A 35 2.59 3.89 1.57
C PHE A 35 1.77 4.35 2.79
N GLU A 36 0.59 3.77 3.02
CA GLU A 36 -0.25 4.10 4.17
C GLU A 36 0.43 3.69 5.48
N MET A 37 1.04 2.50 5.54
CA MET A 37 1.82 2.05 6.71
C MET A 37 3.04 2.94 6.99
N TRP A 38 3.66 3.51 5.96
CA TRP A 38 4.74 4.47 6.15
C TRP A 38 4.22 5.83 6.68
N ASN A 39 3.05 6.25 6.23
CA ASN A 39 2.45 7.53 6.58
C ASN A 39 1.79 7.54 7.97
N ASP A 40 1.15 6.43 8.38
CA ASP A 40 0.39 6.29 9.62
C ASP A 40 0.96 5.16 10.49
N ALA A 41 1.52 5.53 11.65
CA ALA A 41 2.10 4.61 12.61
C ALA A 41 1.06 3.71 13.30
N GLU A 42 -0.16 4.19 13.51
CA GLU A 42 -1.25 3.42 14.10
C GLU A 42 -1.75 2.37 13.11
N PHE A 43 -1.97 2.77 11.84
CA PHE A 43 -2.32 1.83 10.77
C PHE A 43 -1.26 0.74 10.64
N ARG A 44 0.03 1.11 10.64
CA ARG A 44 1.13 0.16 10.61
C ARG A 44 1.12 -0.80 11.79
N PHE A 45 0.89 -0.30 12.99
CA PHE A 45 0.81 -1.14 14.19
C PHE A 45 -0.32 -2.16 14.07
N GLU A 46 -1.51 -1.75 13.63
CA GLU A 46 -2.65 -2.64 13.46
C GLU A 46 -2.40 -3.72 12.39
N VAL A 47 -1.77 -3.37 11.26
CA VAL A 47 -1.37 -4.35 10.24
C VAL A 47 -0.38 -5.38 10.80
N VAL A 48 0.65 -4.92 11.51
CA VAL A 48 1.67 -5.81 12.11
C VAL A 48 1.04 -6.71 13.18
N ARG A 49 0.17 -6.15 14.02
CA ARG A 49 -0.56 -6.89 15.06
C ARG A 49 -1.45 -7.97 14.46
N ALA A 50 -2.22 -7.63 13.43
CA ALA A 50 -3.08 -8.59 12.74
C ALA A 50 -2.26 -9.74 12.13
N PHE A 51 -1.12 -9.43 11.51
CA PHE A 51 -0.21 -10.45 10.98
C PHE A 51 0.30 -11.39 12.07
N ILE A 52 0.81 -10.85 13.20
CA ILE A 52 1.31 -11.66 14.31
C ILE A 52 0.20 -12.57 14.88
N ASN A 53 -0.99 -12.03 15.10
CA ASN A 53 -2.12 -12.81 15.63
C ASN A 53 -2.50 -13.96 14.69
N SER A 54 -2.59 -13.71 13.38
CA SER A 54 -2.89 -14.76 12.40
C SER A 54 -1.87 -15.89 12.40
N ARG A 55 -0.59 -15.59 12.66
CA ARG A 55 0.48 -16.58 12.74
C ARG A 55 0.38 -17.42 14.02
N THR A 56 0.01 -16.79 15.13
CA THR A 56 -0.19 -17.48 16.41
C THR A 56 -1.39 -18.43 16.35
N GLU A 57 -2.49 -18.01 15.72
CA GLU A 57 -3.67 -18.86 15.50
C GLU A 57 -3.31 -20.11 14.70
N ILE A 58 -2.59 -19.95 13.59
CA ILE A 58 -2.12 -21.08 12.76
C ILE A 58 -1.21 -22.03 13.56
N GLN A 59 -0.32 -21.51 14.42
CA GLN A 59 0.58 -22.35 15.22
C GLN A 59 -0.20 -23.20 16.24
N ASN A 60 -1.22 -22.63 16.88
CA ASN A 60 -2.07 -23.33 17.85
C ASN A 60 -2.96 -24.41 17.20
N GLU A 61 -3.26 -24.31 15.91
CA GLU A 61 -4.00 -25.35 15.17
C GLU A 61 -3.14 -26.54 14.77
N ILE A 62 -1.81 -26.38 14.77
CA ILE A 62 -0.84 -27.41 14.36
C ILE A 62 -0.35 -28.23 15.56
N GLU A 63 -0.47 -27.71 16.77
CA GLU A 63 -0.14 -28.35 18.05
C GLU A 63 -1.32 -29.14 18.64
#